data_AF-A0AAD5N3N9-F1
#
_entry.id   AF-A0AAD5N3N9-F1
#
_cell.length_a   1.000
_cell.length_b   1.000
_cell.length_c   1.000
_cell.angle_alpha   90.00
_cell.angle_beta   90.00
_cell.angle_gamma   90.00
#
_symmetry.space_group_name_H-M   'P 1'
#
loop_
_entity.id
_entity.type
_entity.pdbx_description
1 polymer ?
#
loop_
_entity_poly.entity_id
_entity_poly.type
_entity_poly.pdbx_seq_one_letter_code
_entity_poly.pdbx_strand_id
1 'polypeptide(L)'
;MVLHQLLPHEQRMSVINLLIRRHPSCTVPIMNKQKLIFNVGFRKFEACPIFSQHTNGDKFKMERFLPMNACCVATVFAPITFPPASVLVLREGKMEDR
;
A
#
# COMPACT_ATOMS: atom_id res chain seq x y z
N MET A 1 21.08 -2.12 13.10
CA MET A 1 20.44 -0.79 13.01
C MET A 1 20.77 -0.22 11.65
N VAL A 2 19.78 0.29 10.91
CA VAL A 2 19.97 0.89 9.58
C VAL A 2 19.58 2.36 9.66
N LEU A 3 20.40 3.25 9.11
CA LEU A 3 20.17 4.70 9.06
C LEU A 3 20.26 5.16 7.60
N HIS A 4 19.42 6.12 7.21
CA HIS A 4 19.46 6.78 5.91
C HIS A 4 19.26 8.29 6.07
N GLN A 5 19.76 9.06 5.12
CA GLN A 5 19.49 10.50 5.04
C GLN A 5 18.21 10.74 4.24
N LEU A 6 17.31 11.56 4.79
CA LEU A 6 16.10 11.98 4.08
C LEU A 6 16.45 12.99 2.98
N LEU A 7 15.84 12.83 1.82
CA LEU A 7 15.89 13.83 0.77
C LEU A 7 15.06 15.07 1.16
N PRO A 8 15.32 16.24 0.54
CA PRO A 8 14.48 17.41 0.74
C PRO A 8 12.99 17.08 0.53
N HIS A 9 12.14 17.52 1.46
CA HIS A 9 10.69 17.28 1.49
C HIS A 9 10.22 15.87 1.81
N GLU A 10 11.12 14.91 1.99
CA GLU A 10 10.75 13.53 2.31
C GLU A 10 10.19 13.39 3.74
N GLN A 11 10.40 14.38 4.62
CA GLN A 11 9.75 14.41 5.95
C GLN A 11 8.26 14.82 5.91
N ARG A 12 7.75 15.35 4.79
CA ARG A 12 6.36 15.84 4.71
C ARG A 12 5.38 14.70 4.47
N MET A 13 4.12 14.91 4.86
CA MET A 13 3.00 14.02 4.57
C MET A 13 2.32 14.40 3.26
N SER A 14 1.93 13.41 2.46
CA SER A 14 1.16 13.61 1.23
C SER A 14 0.29 12.39 0.95
N VAL A 15 -0.53 12.49 -0.10
CA VAL A 15 -1.18 11.33 -0.70
C VAL A 15 -0.16 10.63 -1.61
N ILE A 16 0.13 9.36 -1.31
CA ILE A 16 0.98 8.52 -2.14
C ILE A 16 0.14 7.45 -2.84
N ASN A 17 0.50 7.15 -4.08
CA ASN A 17 -0.14 6.13 -4.91
C ASN A 17 0.83 4.97 -5.13
N LEU A 18 0.45 3.79 -4.70
CA LEU A 18 1.30 2.59 -4.74
C LEU A 18 0.66 1.56 -5.67
N LEU A 19 1.36 1.16 -6.73
CA LEU A 19 0.90 0.06 -7.57
C LEU A 19 1.20 -1.26 -6.86
N ILE A 20 0.15 -2.01 -6.52
CA ILE A 20 0.26 -3.26 -5.79
C ILE A 20 -0.45 -4.39 -6.52
N ARG A 21 0.03 -5.61 -6.30
CA ARG A 21 -0.60 -6.85 -6.74
C ARG A 21 -0.69 -7.80 -5.56
N ARG A 22 -1.81 -8.50 -5.47
CA ARG A 22 -2.03 -9.52 -4.45
C ARG A 22 -1.06 -10.68 -4.65
N HIS A 23 -0.46 -11.14 -3.56
CA HIS A 23 0.35 -12.36 -3.57
C HIS A 23 -0.56 -13.61 -3.67
N PRO A 24 -0.23 -14.61 -4.51
CA PRO A 24 -1.09 -15.80 -4.71
C PRO A 24 -1.40 -16.59 -3.43
N SER A 25 -0.51 -16.58 -2.44
CA SER A 25 -0.75 -17.27 -1.15
C SER A 25 -1.83 -16.60 -0.30
N CYS A 26 -2.14 -15.33 -0.53
CA CYS A 26 -3.20 -14.65 0.19
C CYS A 26 -4.53 -15.03 -0.46
N THR A 27 -5.29 -15.95 0.13
CA THR A 27 -6.63 -16.38 -0.34
C THR A 27 -7.77 -15.58 0.31
N VAL A 28 -7.51 -14.93 1.44
CA VAL A 28 -8.52 -14.15 2.17
C VAL A 28 -8.82 -12.83 1.45
N PRO A 29 -10.11 -12.49 1.21
CA PRO A 29 -10.47 -11.20 0.63
C PRO A 29 -10.02 -10.04 1.54
N ILE A 30 -9.42 -9.01 0.94
CA ILE A 30 -9.01 -7.78 1.62
C ILE A 30 -9.97 -6.69 1.19
N MET A 31 -10.67 -6.11 2.17
CA MET A 31 -11.64 -5.04 1.92
C MET A 31 -10.93 -3.70 1.70
N ASN A 32 -11.57 -2.84 0.91
CA ASN A 32 -11.18 -1.45 0.83
C ASN A 32 -11.23 -0.78 2.22
N LYS A 33 -10.33 0.16 2.50
CA LYS A 33 -10.20 0.85 3.79
C LYS A 33 -9.90 -0.06 5.00
N GLN A 34 -9.52 -1.31 4.77
CA GLN A 34 -9.01 -2.18 5.83
C GLN A 34 -7.61 -1.73 6.27
N LYS A 35 -7.33 -1.77 7.57
CA LYS A 35 -6.00 -1.45 8.10
C LYS A 35 -4.96 -2.46 7.61
N LEU A 36 -3.90 -1.97 6.99
CA LEU A 36 -2.77 -2.75 6.47
C LEU A 36 -1.45 -2.11 6.89
N ILE A 37 -0.39 -2.92 6.95
CA ILE A 37 0.97 -2.48 7.23
C ILE A 37 1.69 -2.32 5.89
N PHE A 38 2.22 -1.13 5.63
CA PHE A 38 2.97 -0.78 4.43
C PHE A 38 4.45 -0.68 4.76
N ASN A 39 5.27 -1.42 4.02
CA ASN A 39 6.71 -1.24 3.95
C ASN A 39 7.03 -0.60 2.59
N VAL A 40 7.36 0.68 2.59
CA VAL A 40 7.69 1.46 1.38
C VAL A 40 9.13 1.93 1.50
N GLY A 41 10.02 1.33 0.72
CA GLY A 41 11.46 1.51 0.88
C GLY A 41 11.91 1.17 2.31
N PHE A 42 12.40 2.17 3.03
CA PHE A 42 12.86 2.04 4.42
C PHE A 42 11.81 2.45 5.46
N ARG A 43 10.60 2.83 5.03
CA ARG A 43 9.52 3.28 5.91
C ARG A 43 8.52 2.16 6.15
N LYS A 44 8.15 1.97 7.42
CA LYS A 44 7.07 1.07 7.84
C LYS A 44 5.98 1.88 8.53
N PHE A 45 4.74 1.74 8.08
CA PHE A 45 3.60 2.44 8.67
C PHE A 45 2.31 1.64 8.48
N GLU A 46 1.30 1.95 9.29
CA GLU A 46 -0.04 1.38 9.18
C GLU A 46 -0.99 2.40 8.56
N ALA A 47 -1.79 1.97 7.58
CA ALA A 47 -2.76 2.84 6.95
C ALA A 47 -3.97 2.04 6.42
N CYS A 48 -5.07 2.75 6.20
CA CYS A 48 -6.25 2.22 5.53
C CYS A 48 -6.28 2.74 4.08
N PRO A 49 -5.85 1.94 3.08
CA PRO A 49 -5.79 2.38 1.70
C PRO A 49 -7.17 2.49 1.06
N ILE A 50 -7.24 3.35 0.04
CA ILE A 50 -8.30 3.33 -0.96
C ILE A 50 -7.77 2.58 -2.17
N PHE A 51 -8.44 1.48 -2.56
CA PHE A 51 -8.10 0.75 -3.77
C PHE A 51 -8.80 1.32 -4.99
N SER A 52 -8.06 1.47 -6.09
CA SER A 52 -8.57 1.91 -7.38
C SER A 52 -7.93 1.18 -8.56
N GLN A 53 -8.59 1.18 -9.70
CA GLN A 53 -8.09 0.56 -10.92
C GLN A 53 -6.84 1.27 -11.45
N HIS A 54 -5.94 0.51 -12.08
CA HIS A 54 -4.79 1.06 -12.78
C HIS A 54 -5.10 1.19 -14.27
N THR A 55 -5.50 2.38 -14.71
CA THR A 55 -5.88 2.70 -16.10
C THR A 55 -5.18 3.99 -16.56
N ASN A 56 -5.15 4.27 -17.86
CA ASN A 56 -4.45 5.44 -18.44
C ASN A 56 -5.33 6.71 -18.54
N GLY A 57 -6.28 6.91 -17.62
CA GLY A 57 -7.17 8.07 -17.61
C GLY A 57 -7.12 8.84 -16.30
N ASP A 58 -7.78 9.99 -16.26
CA ASP A 58 -7.78 10.88 -15.07
C ASP A 58 -8.70 10.40 -13.96
N LYS A 59 -9.65 9.52 -14.30
CA LYS A 59 -10.65 8.96 -13.37
C LYS A 59 -10.35 7.49 -13.13
N PHE A 60 -10.14 7.15 -11.87
CA PHE A 60 -9.86 5.78 -11.45
C PHE A 60 -11.06 5.22 -10.69
N LYS A 61 -11.60 4.10 -11.17
CA LYS A 61 -12.72 3.44 -10.51
C LYS A 61 -12.25 2.83 -9.18
N MET A 62 -12.95 3.14 -8.10
CA MET A 62 -12.68 2.55 -6.79
C MET A 62 -13.06 1.05 -6.78
N GLU A 63 -12.17 0.22 -6.26
CA GLU A 63 -12.41 -1.21 -6.03
C GLU A 63 -12.87 -1.45 -4.59
N ARG A 64 -13.86 -2.33 -4.42
CA ARG A 64 -14.39 -2.68 -3.08
C ARG A 64 -13.45 -3.64 -2.33
N PHE A 65 -12.70 -4.43 -3.08
CA PHE A 65 -11.77 -5.44 -2.58
C PHE A 65 -10.48 -5.40 -3.39
N LEU A 66 -9.38 -5.86 -2.81
CA LEU A 66 -8.12 -6.06 -3.55
C LEU A 66 -8.33 -7.13 -4.64
N PRO A 67 -8.16 -6.80 -5.94
CA PRO A 67 -8.38 -7.76 -7.03
C PRO A 67 -7.42 -8.95 -6.94
N MET A 68 -7.91 -10.13 -7.31
CA MET A 68 -7.14 -11.38 -7.21
C MET A 68 -6.10 -11.52 -8.32
N ASN A 69 -6.45 -11.15 -9.55
CA ASN A 69 -5.66 -11.42 -10.76
C ASN A 69 -5.20 -10.15 -11.48
N ALA A 70 -5.32 -8.98 -10.86
CA ALA A 70 -4.95 -7.71 -11.46
C ALA A 70 -4.13 -6.85 -10.48
N CYS A 71 -3.35 -5.92 -11.02
CA CYS A 71 -2.76 -4.86 -10.23
C CYS A 71 -3.82 -3.80 -9.91
N CYS A 72 -3.72 -3.17 -8.76
CA CYS A 72 -4.51 -2.00 -8.41
C CYS A 72 -3.61 -0.93 -7.78
N VAL A 73 -4.12 0.29 -7.72
CA VAL A 73 -3.46 1.38 -6.99
C VAL A 73 -4.02 1.40 -5.58
N ALA A 74 -3.13 1.43 -4.59
CA ALA A 74 -3.44 1.73 -3.21
C ALA A 74 -3.06 3.18 -2.92
N THR A 75 -4.07 4.01 -2.63
CA THR A 75 -3.91 5.41 -2.29
C THR A 75 -3.98 5.59 -0.78
N VAL A 76 -2.94 6.15 -0.17
CA VAL A 76 -2.84 6.38 1.28
C VAL A 76 -2.25 7.75 1.59
N PHE A 77 -2.60 8.31 2.74
CA PHE A 77 -1.94 9.50 3.29
C PHE A 77 -0.77 9.07 4.17
N ALA A 78 0.46 9.32 3.74
CA ALA A 78 1.68 8.80 4.36
C ALA A 78 2.89 9.74 4.09
N PRO A 79 4.03 9.53 4.76
CA PRO A 79 5.23 10.30 4.45
C PRO A 79 5.66 10.11 3.00
N ILE A 80 6.07 11.21 2.35
CA ILE A 80 6.53 11.19 0.97
C ILE A 80 7.71 10.21 0.83
N THR A 81 7.76 9.47 -0.26
CA THR A 81 8.92 8.66 -0.65
C THR A 81 9.12 8.86 -2.15
N PHE A 82 10.32 9.26 -2.56
CA PHE A 82 10.61 9.51 -3.97
C PHE A 82 10.74 8.17 -4.73
N PRO A 83 10.04 8.00 -5.87
CA PRO A 83 10.20 6.82 -6.71
C PRO A 83 11.61 6.74 -7.33
N PRO A 84 12.12 5.52 -7.63
CA PRO A 84 11.51 4.22 -7.37
C PRO A 84 11.72 3.73 -5.93
N ALA A 85 10.69 3.13 -5.33
CA ALA A 85 10.77 2.48 -4.02
C ALA A 85 9.97 1.17 -4.02
N SER A 86 10.54 0.10 -3.45
CA SER A 86 9.85 -1.18 -3.33
C SER A 86 8.71 -1.09 -2.31
N VAL A 87 7.59 -1.73 -2.62
CA VAL A 87 6.39 -1.71 -1.76
C VAL A 87 6.03 -3.13 -1.38
N LEU A 88 5.84 -3.37 -0.08
CA LEU A 88 5.32 -4.62 0.46
C LEU A 88 4.19 -4.29 1.44
N VAL A 89 3.04 -4.94 1.24
CA VAL A 89 1.83 -4.71 2.05
C VAL A 89 1.51 -5.98 2.82
N LEU A 90 1.44 -5.87 4.14
CA LEU A 90 1.13 -6.95 5.05
C LEU A 90 -0.21 -6.71 5.71
N ARG A 91 -0.89 -7.81 6.01
CA ARG A 91 -2.05 -7.84 6.89
C ARG A 91 -1.63 -8.50 8.19
N GLU A 92 -2.06 -7.96 9.32
CA GLU A 92 -1.93 -8.66 10.60
C GLU A 92 -2.78 -9.94 10.57
N GLY A 93 -2.11 -11.09 10.73
CA GLY A 93 -2.79 -12.34 11.02
C GLY A 93 -3.34 -12.29 12.42
N LYS A 94 -4.57 -12.78 12.64
CA LYS A 94 -4.93 -13.24 13.98
C LYS A 94 -4.09 -14.50 14.23
N MET A 95 -3.33 -14.54 15.32
CA MET A 95 -2.87 -15.81 15.86
C MET A 95 -4.15 -16.60 16.15
N GLU A 96 -4.38 -17.65 15.38
CA GLU A 96 -5.44 -18.60 15.67
C GLU A 96 -4.94 -19.36 16.91
N ASP A 97 -5.39 -18.92 18.09
CA ASP A 97 -5.22 -19.64 19.35
C ASP A 97 -5.75 -21.06 19.13
N ARG A 98 -4.84 -22.02 19.13
CA ARG A 98 -5.14 -23.44 19.23
C ARG A 98 -5.50 -23.80 20.66
#